data_AF-A0ABD2I3W2-F1
#
_entry.id   AF-A0ABD2I3W2-F1
#
_cell.length_a   1.000
_cell.length_b   1.000
_cell.length_c   1.000
_cell.angle_alpha   90.00
_cell.angle_beta   90.00
_cell.angle_gamma   90.00
#
_symmetry.space_group_name_H-M   'P 1'
#
loop_
_entity.id
_entity.type
_entity.pdbx_description
1 polymer ?
#
loop_
_entity_poly.entity_id
_entity_poly.type
_entity_poly.pdbx_seq_one_letter_code
_entity_poly.pdbx_strand_id
1 'polypeptide(L)'
;MAYNASTDVWFQYFNSNGLQWVILLAVYGFRALWATLGIMFNFGIVYITLKSKSLRGSCNILIAMESAFALILDLGYYVSFLVVIAGTKFIRYEYCFWFLIVPCLLGDMAQMTMVFTGVDRLTCVMFPIWYKKRNAKCHLAFVWFVLLCYATYDFVINYIDYLNSKQL
;
A
#
# COMPACT_ATOMS: atom_id res chain seq x y z
N MET A 1 -10.16 -28.59 -9.26
CA MET A 1 -9.32 -29.57 -9.98
C MET A 1 -7.98 -29.46 -9.30
N ALA A 2 -7.66 -30.38 -8.37
CA ALA A 2 -6.56 -30.18 -7.42
C ALA A 2 -5.28 -29.69 -8.12
N TYR A 3 -4.95 -28.41 -7.89
CA TYR A 3 -3.78 -27.77 -8.48
C TYR A 3 -2.52 -28.53 -8.05
N ASN A 4 -1.93 -29.27 -9.00
CA ASN A 4 -0.78 -30.11 -8.75
C ASN A 4 0.49 -29.29 -8.96
N ALA A 5 0.93 -28.61 -7.89
CA ALA A 5 2.11 -27.72 -7.91
C ALA A 5 3.39 -28.42 -8.45
N SER A 6 3.43 -29.76 -8.41
CA SER A 6 4.54 -30.56 -8.92
C SER A 6 4.68 -30.55 -10.45
N THR A 7 3.62 -30.26 -11.21
CA THR A 7 3.64 -30.24 -12.70
C THR A 7 3.77 -28.84 -13.31
N ASP A 8 3.69 -27.79 -12.50
CA ASP A 8 3.76 -26.42 -13.00
C ASP A 8 5.21 -26.04 -13.32
N VAL A 9 5.45 -25.72 -14.59
CA VAL A 9 6.78 -25.38 -15.12
C VAL A 9 7.39 -24.22 -14.33
N TRP A 10 6.58 -23.22 -13.97
CA TRP A 10 7.00 -22.08 -13.14
C TRP A 10 7.36 -22.48 -11.71
N PHE A 11 6.60 -23.39 -11.10
CA PHE A 11 6.89 -23.89 -9.76
C PHE A 11 8.20 -24.67 -9.75
N GLN A 12 8.42 -25.55 -10.72
CA GLN A 12 9.71 -26.25 -10.87
C GLN A 12 10.87 -25.30 -11.18
N TYR A 13 10.63 -24.30 -12.03
CA TYR A 13 11.63 -23.30 -12.40
C TYR A 13 12.11 -22.57 -11.15
N PHE A 14 11.22 -22.00 -10.33
CA PHE A 14 11.56 -21.25 -9.11
C PHE A 14 11.91 -22.12 -7.88
N ASN A 15 11.47 -23.37 -7.83
CA ASN A 15 11.81 -24.30 -6.74
C ASN A 15 13.26 -24.83 -6.86
N SER A 16 13.85 -24.78 -8.05
CA SER A 16 15.29 -25.04 -8.25
C SER A 16 16.14 -24.17 -7.31
N ASN A 17 17.14 -24.75 -6.64
CA ASN A 17 18.03 -24.06 -5.69
C ASN A 17 19.09 -23.18 -6.37
N GLY A 18 18.81 -22.70 -7.58
CA GLY A 18 19.75 -21.94 -8.41
C GLY A 18 19.55 -20.43 -8.37
N LEU A 19 19.94 -19.78 -9.48
CA LEU A 19 20.00 -18.33 -9.66
C LEU A 19 18.73 -17.56 -9.29
N GLN A 20 17.53 -18.16 -9.36
CA GLN A 20 16.29 -17.42 -9.10
C GLN A 20 16.09 -17.06 -7.62
N TRP A 21 16.61 -17.85 -6.67
CA TRP A 21 16.53 -17.47 -5.26
C TRP A 21 17.37 -16.21 -4.98
N VAL A 22 18.53 -16.10 -5.62
CA VAL A 22 19.39 -14.91 -5.55
C VAL A 22 18.70 -13.71 -6.20
N ILE A 23 18.02 -13.91 -7.33
CA ILE A 23 17.23 -12.84 -7.98
C ILE A 23 16.09 -12.37 -7.08
N LEU A 24 15.33 -13.30 -6.46
CA LEU A 24 14.27 -12.95 -5.52
C LEU A 24 14.84 -12.18 -4.32
N LEU A 25 15.92 -12.67 -3.72
CA LEU A 25 16.56 -12.02 -2.59
C LEU A 25 17.07 -10.61 -2.97
N ALA A 26 17.62 -10.44 -4.17
CA ALA A 26 18.07 -9.13 -4.67
C ALA A 26 16.89 -8.17 -4.88
N VAL A 27 15.79 -8.62 -5.51
CA VAL A 27 14.61 -7.77 -5.77
C VAL A 27 13.91 -7.38 -4.47
N TYR A 28 13.63 -8.34 -3.59
CA TYR A 28 12.97 -8.07 -2.32
C TYR A 28 13.89 -7.33 -1.34
N GLY A 29 15.20 -7.60 -1.38
CA GLY A 29 16.20 -6.85 -0.61
C GLY A 29 16.31 -5.41 -1.06
N PHE A 30 16.37 -5.15 -2.37
CA PHE A 30 16.35 -3.79 -2.92
C PHE A 30 15.05 -3.05 -2.53
N ARG A 31 13.90 -3.73 -2.59
CA ARG A 31 12.62 -3.19 -2.16
C ARG A 31 12.61 -2.85 -0.67
N ALA A 32 13.16 -3.71 0.18
CA ALA A 32 13.27 -3.48 1.62
C ALA A 32 14.22 -2.29 1.94
N LEU A 33 15.31 -2.13 1.19
CA LEU A 33 16.17 -0.96 1.31
C LEU A 33 15.41 0.33 0.99
N TRP A 34 14.63 0.37 -0.08
CA TRP A 34 13.78 1.53 -0.37
C TRP A 34 12.71 1.76 0.68
N ALA A 35 12.12 0.70 1.23
CA ALA A 35 11.16 0.77 2.31
C ALA A 35 11.77 1.39 3.59
N THR A 36 13.06 1.15 3.91
CA THR A 36 13.71 1.84 5.06
C THR A 36 13.68 3.35 4.92
N LEU A 37 14.07 3.84 3.74
CA LEU A 37 14.08 5.26 3.43
C LEU A 37 12.67 5.83 3.44
N GLY A 38 11.72 5.09 2.83
CA GLY A 38 10.30 5.41 2.86
C GLY A 38 9.79 5.61 4.29
N ILE A 39 10.07 4.66 5.19
CA ILE A 39 9.66 4.74 6.59
C ILE A 39 10.22 5.98 7.28
N MET A 40 11.51 6.28 7.10
CA MET A 40 12.13 7.44 7.73
C MET A 40 11.49 8.76 7.29
N PHE A 41 11.28 8.94 5.98
CA PHE A 41 10.70 10.17 5.44
C PHE A 41 9.20 10.30 5.75
N ASN A 42 8.44 9.21 5.56
CA ASN A 42 7.00 9.19 5.82
C ASN A 42 6.69 9.43 7.31
N PHE A 43 7.46 8.82 8.22
CA PHE A 43 7.33 9.07 9.65
C PHE A 43 7.63 10.53 10.01
N GLY A 44 8.66 11.12 9.41
CA GLY A 44 9.00 12.53 9.60
C GLY A 44 7.84 13.47 9.24
N ILE A 45 7.18 13.24 8.10
CA ILE A 45 6.04 14.03 7.63
C ILE A 45 4.84 13.92 8.59
N VAL A 46 4.50 12.71 9.02
CA VAL A 46 3.42 12.48 9.98
C VAL A 46 3.72 13.18 11.30
N TYR A 47 4.94 13.02 11.83
CA TYR A 47 5.37 13.63 13.08
C TYR A 47 5.29 15.17 13.05
N ILE A 48 5.83 15.79 11.99
CA ILE A 48 5.81 17.26 11.84
C ILE A 48 4.38 17.79 11.72
N THR A 49 3.51 17.08 10.98
CA THR A 49 2.12 17.50 10.77
C THR A 49 1.31 17.41 12.06
N LEU A 50 1.57 16.40 12.90
CA LEU A 50 0.95 16.29 14.22
C LEU A 50 1.44 17.38 15.18
N LYS A 51 2.75 17.65 15.19
CA LYS A 51 3.39 18.62 16.09
C LYS A 51 3.04 20.07 15.76
N SER A 52 3.02 20.42 14.47
CA SER A 52 2.80 21.82 14.05
C SER A 52 1.33 22.11 13.79
N LYS A 53 0.69 22.87 14.69
CA LYS A 53 -0.69 23.36 14.48
C LYS A 53 -0.82 24.31 13.30
N SER A 54 0.25 25.04 12.97
CA SER A 54 0.31 25.96 11.82
C SER A 54 0.19 25.21 10.48
N LEU A 55 0.63 23.95 10.42
CA LEU A 55 0.58 23.14 9.20
C LEU A 55 -0.72 22.35 9.03
N ARG A 56 -1.76 22.51 9.85
CA ARG A 56 -3.00 21.70 9.77
C ARG A 56 -4.00 22.16 8.70
N GLY A 57 -3.51 22.63 7.56
CA GLY A 57 -4.35 22.87 6.38
C GLY A 57 -4.83 21.55 5.78
N SER A 58 -5.94 21.57 5.03
CA SER A 58 -6.54 20.38 4.42
C SER A 58 -5.53 19.56 3.59
N CYS A 59 -4.74 20.23 2.75
CA CYS A 59 -3.71 19.60 1.93
C CYS A 59 -2.64 18.89 2.77
N ASN A 60 -2.16 19.52 3.84
CA ASN A 60 -1.13 18.92 4.68
C ASN A 60 -1.67 17.73 5.49
N ILE A 61 -2.95 17.75 5.84
CA ILE A 61 -3.63 16.60 6.45
C ILE A 61 -3.71 15.45 5.45
N LEU A 62 -4.04 15.71 4.19
CA LEU A 62 -4.05 14.69 3.12
C LEU A 62 -2.66 14.08 2.92
N ILE A 63 -1.61 14.91 2.88
CA ILE A 63 -0.21 14.44 2.77
C ILE A 63 0.16 13.58 3.99
N ALA A 64 -0.23 13.99 5.20
CA ALA A 64 0.04 13.19 6.39
C ALA A 64 -0.73 11.86 6.41
N MET A 65 -1.97 11.83 5.87
CA MET A 65 -2.72 10.58 5.68
C MET A 65 -2.04 9.66 4.68
N GLU A 66 -1.62 10.20 3.52
CA GLU A 66 -0.87 9.47 2.51
C GLU A 66 0.40 8.86 3.09
N SER A 67 1.21 9.64 3.80
CA SER A 67 2.43 9.15 4.46
C SER A 67 2.14 8.11 5.54
N ALA A 68 1.03 8.24 6.29
CA ALA A 68 0.64 7.24 7.28
C ALA A 68 0.25 5.90 6.65
N PHE A 69 -0.44 5.93 5.52
CA PHE A 69 -0.78 4.73 4.76
C PHE A 69 0.45 4.10 4.10
N ALA A 70 1.34 4.91 3.52
CA ALA A 70 2.59 4.46 2.94
C ALA A 70 3.51 3.77 3.97
N LEU A 71 3.53 4.24 5.23
CA LEU A 71 4.27 3.57 6.31
C LEU A 71 3.83 2.12 6.49
N ILE A 72 2.52 1.86 6.45
CA ILE A 72 1.99 0.52 6.68
C ILE A 72 2.26 -0.38 5.46
N LEU A 73 2.23 0.19 4.24
CA LEU A 73 2.66 -0.49 3.03
C LEU A 73 4.15 -0.88 3.09
N ASP A 74 5.02 0.04 3.52
CA ASP A 74 6.45 -0.20 3.66
C ASP A 74 6.74 -1.34 4.66
N LEU A 75 5.97 -1.43 5.75
CA LEU A 75 6.03 -2.56 6.68
C LEU A 75 5.61 -3.89 6.00
N GLY A 76 4.65 -3.85 5.07
CA GLY A 76 4.27 -5.02 4.26
C GLY A 76 5.40 -5.54 3.36
N TYR A 77 6.24 -4.64 2.84
CA TYR A 77 7.43 -5.03 2.08
C TYR A 77 8.47 -5.73 2.94
N TYR A 78 8.59 -5.34 4.21
CA TYR A 78 9.41 -6.05 5.18
C TYR A 78 8.91 -7.46 5.47
N VAL A 79 7.60 -7.63 5.67
CA VAL A 79 7.00 -8.96 5.86
C VAL A 79 7.30 -9.86 4.65
N SER A 80 7.15 -9.33 3.44
CA SER A 80 7.47 -10.04 2.20
C SER A 80 8.96 -10.42 2.11
N PHE A 81 9.86 -9.53 2.55
CA PHE A 81 11.30 -9.81 2.55
C PHE A 81 11.70 -10.87 3.57
N LEU A 82 11.12 -10.86 4.78
CA LEU A 82 11.36 -11.87 5.82
C LEU A 82 10.94 -13.27 5.36
N VAL A 83 9.82 -13.37 4.65
CA VAL A 83 9.34 -14.61 4.02
C VAL A 83 10.36 -15.18 3.02
N VAL A 84 10.98 -14.32 2.21
CA VAL A 84 11.98 -14.75 1.22
C VAL A 84 13.28 -15.20 1.90
N ILE A 85 13.71 -14.51 2.97
CA ILE A 85 14.87 -14.91 3.79
C ILE A 85 14.62 -16.25 4.50
N ALA A 86 13.40 -16.49 4.99
CA ALA A 86 13.02 -17.73 5.64
C ALA A 86 13.06 -18.96 4.72
N GLY A 87 13.36 -18.78 3.42
CA GLY A 87 13.52 -19.86 2.44
C GLY A 87 12.19 -20.38 1.88
N THR A 88 11.07 -19.79 2.27
CA THR A 88 9.76 -20.10 1.68
C THR A 88 9.62 -19.41 0.32
N LYS A 89 9.95 -20.14 -0.75
CA LYS A 89 9.91 -19.64 -2.13
C LYS A 89 8.49 -19.49 -2.68
N PHE A 90 7.56 -20.30 -2.19
CA PHE A 90 6.14 -20.23 -2.52
C PHE A 90 5.30 -20.34 -1.26
N ILE A 91 4.58 -19.28 -0.94
CA ILE A 91 3.53 -19.30 0.07
C ILE A 91 2.21 -19.51 -0.65
N ARG A 92 1.42 -20.49 -0.18
CA ARG A 92 0.04 -20.65 -0.63
C ARG A 92 -0.72 -19.34 -0.41
N TYR A 93 -1.48 -18.92 -1.43
CA TYR A 93 -2.24 -17.68 -1.42
C TYR A 93 -3.10 -17.52 -0.14
N GLU A 94 -3.60 -18.62 0.40
CA GLU A 94 -4.41 -18.68 1.62
C GLU A 94 -3.76 -18.00 2.84
N TYR A 95 -2.45 -18.19 3.02
CA TYR A 95 -1.70 -17.58 4.12
C TYR A 95 -1.25 -16.17 3.75
N CYS A 96 -0.79 -15.98 2.52
CA CYS A 96 -0.31 -14.70 2.01
C CYS A 96 -1.37 -13.59 2.11
N PHE A 97 -2.63 -13.94 1.77
CA PHE A 97 -3.77 -13.04 1.79
C PHE A 97 -3.91 -12.35 3.16
N TRP A 98 -3.94 -13.11 4.26
CA TRP A 98 -4.14 -12.52 5.59
C TRP A 98 -2.98 -11.64 6.06
N PHE A 99 -1.76 -11.92 5.63
CA PHE A 99 -0.59 -11.11 5.98
C PHE A 99 -0.45 -9.83 5.14
N LEU A 100 -0.85 -9.86 3.86
CA LEU A 100 -0.61 -8.74 2.93
C LEU A 100 -1.85 -7.91 2.62
N ILE A 101 -3.07 -8.38 2.92
CA ILE A 101 -4.30 -7.64 2.59
C ILE A 101 -4.32 -6.26 3.24
N VAL A 102 -3.91 -6.14 4.50
CA VAL A 102 -3.90 -4.85 5.21
C VAL A 102 -2.88 -3.87 4.62
N PRO A 103 -1.59 -4.24 4.45
CA PRO A 103 -0.63 -3.38 3.74
C PRO A 103 -1.06 -3.00 2.33
N CYS A 104 -1.67 -3.92 1.58
CA CYS A 104 -2.12 -3.67 0.20
C CYS A 104 -3.23 -2.62 0.17
N LEU A 105 -4.31 -2.85 0.93
CA LEU A 105 -5.45 -1.92 1.02
C LEU A 105 -5.01 -0.51 1.38
N LEU A 106 -4.13 -0.39 2.37
CA LEU A 106 -3.63 0.90 2.81
C LEU A 106 -2.71 1.53 1.78
N GLY A 107 -1.87 0.74 1.10
CA GLY A 107 -1.08 1.22 -0.03
C GLY A 107 -1.93 1.82 -1.15
N ASP A 108 -3.04 1.17 -1.50
CA ASP A 108 -3.94 1.64 -2.56
C ASP A 108 -4.73 2.87 -2.09
N MET A 109 -5.11 2.94 -0.81
CA MET A 109 -5.64 4.17 -0.20
C MET A 109 -4.62 5.32 -0.24
N ALA A 110 -3.32 5.05 -0.08
CA ALA A 110 -2.28 6.06 -0.20
C ALA A 110 -2.24 6.66 -1.62
N GLN A 111 -2.30 5.81 -2.66
CA GLN A 111 -2.32 6.26 -4.05
C GLN A 111 -3.56 7.12 -4.36
N MET A 112 -4.75 6.70 -3.89
CA MET A 112 -5.96 7.50 -4.07
C MET A 112 -5.87 8.83 -3.31
N THR A 113 -5.29 8.84 -2.11
CA THR A 113 -5.05 10.07 -1.35
C THR A 113 -4.10 11.01 -2.10
N MET A 114 -3.05 10.49 -2.75
CA MET A 114 -2.13 11.27 -3.58
C MET A 114 -2.86 11.99 -4.72
N VAL A 115 -3.80 11.32 -5.40
CA VAL A 115 -4.63 11.93 -6.44
C VAL A 115 -5.46 13.09 -5.88
N PHE A 116 -6.11 12.89 -4.73
CA PHE A 116 -6.87 13.95 -4.07
C PHE A 116 -5.98 15.12 -3.62
N THR A 117 -4.78 14.86 -3.12
CA THR A 117 -3.79 15.89 -2.80
C THR A 117 -3.44 16.72 -4.03
N GLY A 118 -3.23 16.08 -5.19
CA GLY A 118 -2.97 16.75 -6.45
C GLY A 118 -4.14 17.64 -6.90
N VAL A 119 -5.37 17.13 -6.81
CA VAL A 119 -6.59 17.89 -7.15
C VAL A 119 -6.78 19.08 -6.20
N ASP A 120 -6.54 18.92 -4.90
CA ASP A 120 -6.67 19.98 -3.91
C ASP A 120 -5.66 21.12 -4.18
N ARG A 121 -4.40 20.76 -4.50
CA ARG A 121 -3.35 21.70 -4.92
C ARG A 121 -3.72 22.44 -6.20
N LEU A 122 -4.18 21.72 -7.22
CA LEU A 122 -4.58 22.33 -8.49
C LEU A 122 -5.75 23.30 -8.31
N THR A 123 -6.74 22.91 -7.50
CA THR A 123 -7.91 23.74 -7.22
C THR A 123 -7.55 25.01 -6.45
N CYS A 124 -6.57 24.94 -5.55
CA CYS A 124 -6.03 26.10 -4.84
C CYS A 124 -5.40 27.13 -5.81
N VAL A 125 -4.69 26.66 -6.84
CA VAL A 125 -4.04 27.53 -7.84
C VAL A 125 -5.05 28.08 -8.84
N MET A 126 -5.96 27.24 -9.35
CA MET A 126 -6.93 27.62 -10.37
C MET A 126 -8.06 28.49 -9.83
N PHE A 127 -8.52 28.24 -8.60
CA PHE A 127 -9.68 28.92 -8.00
C PHE A 127 -9.40 29.37 -6.55
N PRO A 128 -8.46 30.32 -6.32
CA PRO A 128 -8.02 30.69 -4.98
C PRO A 128 -9.12 31.31 -4.11
N ILE A 129 -10.02 32.10 -4.71
CA ILE A 129 -11.12 32.78 -3.99
C ILE A 129 -12.14 31.75 -3.48
N TRP A 130 -12.51 30.78 -4.32
CA TRP A 130 -13.42 29.69 -3.95
C TRP A 130 -12.77 28.77 -2.91
N TYR A 131 -11.49 28.43 -3.11
CA TYR A 131 -10.73 27.57 -2.22
C TYR A 131 -10.67 28.14 -0.79
N LYS A 132 -10.49 29.46 -0.64
CA LYS A 132 -10.48 30.12 0.67
C LYS A 132 -11.85 30.10 1.37
N LYS A 133 -12.95 30.14 0.61
CA LYS A 133 -14.33 30.16 1.15
C LYS A 133 -14.86 28.75 1.49
N ARG A 134 -14.21 27.71 0.97
CA ARG A 134 -14.61 26.31 1.13
C ARG A 134 -14.45 25.84 2.58
N ASN A 135 -15.38 24.99 3.02
CA ASN A 135 -15.24 24.29 4.30
C ASN A 135 -14.29 23.08 4.18
N ALA A 136 -13.09 23.24 4.72
CA ALA A 136 -12.06 22.20 4.79
C ALA A 136 -12.55 20.86 5.37
N LYS A 137 -13.37 20.91 6.43
CA LYS A 137 -13.83 19.70 7.12
C LYS A 137 -14.77 18.85 6.25
N CYS A 138 -15.68 19.51 5.52
CA CYS A 138 -16.60 18.84 4.61
C CYS A 138 -15.84 18.17 3.46
N HIS A 139 -14.80 18.82 2.94
CA HIS A 139 -13.95 18.18 1.94
C HIS A 139 -13.22 16.96 2.47
N LEU A 140 -12.57 17.07 3.63
CA LEU A 140 -11.84 15.94 4.21
C LEU A 140 -12.79 14.78 4.49
N ALA A 141 -14.01 15.06 4.98
CA ALA A 141 -15.04 14.03 5.16
C ALA A 141 -15.43 13.35 3.84
N PHE A 142 -15.58 14.12 2.75
CA PHE A 142 -15.83 13.57 1.42
C PHE A 142 -14.69 12.68 0.93
N VAL A 143 -13.43 13.12 1.09
CA VAL A 143 -12.26 12.31 0.71
C VAL A 143 -12.22 11.02 1.52
N TRP A 144 -12.43 11.10 2.84
CA TRP A 144 -12.51 9.91 3.70
C TRP A 144 -13.59 8.93 3.26
N PHE A 145 -14.78 9.42 2.89
CA PHE A 145 -15.86 8.59 2.39
C PHE A 145 -15.46 7.86 1.10
N VAL A 146 -14.87 8.58 0.14
CA VAL A 146 -14.40 7.97 -1.12
C VAL A 146 -13.32 6.92 -0.86
N LEU A 147 -12.37 7.21 0.04
CA LEU A 147 -11.32 6.26 0.41
C LEU A 147 -11.90 4.99 1.04
N LEU A 148 -12.93 5.10 1.88
CA LEU A 148 -13.61 3.93 2.47
C LEU A 148 -14.34 3.10 1.42
N CYS A 149 -15.05 3.74 0.48
CA CYS A 149 -15.69 3.04 -0.63
C CYS A 149 -14.66 2.30 -1.48
N TYR A 150 -13.53 2.94 -1.79
CA TYR A 150 -12.46 2.35 -2.57
C TYR A 150 -11.79 1.18 -1.84
N ALA A 151 -11.47 1.31 -0.55
CA ALA A 151 -10.94 0.23 0.26
C ALA A 151 -11.90 -0.97 0.36
N THR A 152 -13.21 -0.71 0.44
CA THR A 152 -14.22 -1.77 0.43
C THR A 152 -14.25 -2.49 -0.91
N TYR A 153 -14.23 -1.75 -2.01
CA TYR A 153 -14.18 -2.32 -3.36
C TYR A 153 -12.95 -3.21 -3.56
N ASP A 154 -11.78 -2.71 -3.18
CA ASP A 154 -10.53 -3.45 -3.32
C ASP A 154 -10.49 -4.71 -2.43
N PHE A 155 -10.99 -4.62 -1.19
CA PHE A 155 -11.13 -5.78 -0.31
C PHE A 155 -12.05 -6.85 -0.91
N VAL A 156 -13.18 -6.44 -1.51
CA VAL A 156 -14.13 -7.38 -2.12
C VAL A 156 -13.50 -8.11 -3.31
N ILE A 157 -12.76 -7.41 -4.17
CA ILE A 157 -12.07 -8.05 -5.31
C ILE A 157 -11.04 -9.07 -4.82
N ASN A 158 -10.16 -8.65 -3.91
CA ASN A 158 -9.14 -9.54 -3.36
C ASN A 158 -9.78 -10.74 -2.63
N TYR A 159 -10.92 -10.55 -1.97
CA TYR A 159 -11.66 -11.64 -1.31
C TYR A 159 -12.30 -12.62 -2.30
N ILE A 160 -12.82 -12.13 -3.44
CA ILE A 160 -13.34 -12.99 -4.51
C ILE A 160 -12.20 -13.84 -5.08
N ASP A 161 -11.02 -13.25 -5.31
CA ASP A 161 -9.83 -13.97 -5.78
C ASP A 161 -9.36 -15.02 -4.76
N TYR A 162 -9.42 -14.69 -3.48
CA TYR A 162 -9.17 -15.66 -2.40
C TYR A 162 -10.13 -16.86 -2.47
N LEU A 163 -11.42 -16.64 -2.66
CA LEU A 163 -12.41 -17.72 -2.79
C LEU A 163 -12.16 -18.57 -4.03
N ASN A 164 -11.84 -17.95 -5.17
CA ASN A 164 -11.50 -18.65 -6.41
C ASN A 164 -10.25 -19.51 -6.25
N SER A 165 -9.23 -19.00 -5.53
CA SER A 165 -7.99 -19.74 -5.27
C SER A 165 -8.20 -21.00 -4.42
N LYS A 166 -9.24 -21.04 -3.58
CA LYS A 166 -9.59 -22.21 -2.76
C LYS A 166 -10.36 -23.30 -3.51
N GLN A 167 -11.04 -22.94 -4.61
CA GLN A 167 -11.85 -23.89 -5.38
C GLN A 167 -11.03 -24.68 -6.42
N LEU A 168 -9.78 -24.27 -6.68
CA LEU A 168 -8.85 -24.94 -7.58
C LEU A 168 -8.16 -26.13 -6.90
#